data_AF-A0A9P4Q9P2-F1
#
_entry.id   AF-A0A9P4Q9P2-F1
#
_cell.length_a   1.000
_cell.length_b   1.000
_cell.length_c   1.000
_cell.angle_alpha   90.00
_cell.angle_beta   90.00
_cell.angle_gamma   90.00
#
_symmetry.space_group_name_H-M   'P 1'
#
loop_
_entity.id
_entity.type
_entity.pdbx_description
1 polymer ?
#
loop_
_entity_poly.entity_id
_entity_poly.type
_entity_poly.pdbx_seq_one_letter_code
_entity_poly.pdbx_strand_id
1 'polypeptide(L)'
;MQPINTALAVRILRIIQAIFAVIVLGTTAYVANWWTSQRGWHASTPSEIAFLIFVSVWTLLALVYLVVVPWQFSQTQAAHIFAITVVEGVTMLFWFAGFIALAVWLSDRDCYGNVCSSARAGTIFGAFEWYAGLACAPVMAKSNL
;
A
#
# COMPACT_ATOMS: atom_id res chain seq x y z
N MET A 1 -21.53 22.32 6.03
CA MET A 1 -20.49 22.08 7.07
C MET A 1 -19.53 21.02 6.55
N GLN A 2 -18.21 21.14 6.38
CA GLN A 2 -17.21 22.22 6.33
C GLN A 2 -16.10 21.67 5.39
N PRO A 3 -15.80 22.26 4.22
CA PRO A 3 -14.82 21.71 3.25
C PRO A 3 -13.37 21.67 3.78
N ILE A 4 -13.07 22.39 4.86
CA ILE A 4 -11.78 22.36 5.55
C ILE A 4 -11.49 21.00 6.22
N ASN A 5 -12.52 20.33 6.76
CA ASN A 5 -12.32 19.08 7.49
C ASN A 5 -12.03 17.91 6.54
N THR A 6 -12.56 17.94 5.31
CA THR A 6 -12.39 16.86 4.33
C THR A 6 -11.01 16.91 3.68
N ALA A 7 -10.51 18.08 3.30
CA ALA A 7 -9.16 18.23 2.74
C ALA A 7 -8.06 17.83 3.73
N LEU A 8 -8.23 18.19 5.01
CA LEU A 8 -7.32 17.76 6.08
C LEU A 8 -7.39 16.24 6.27
N ALA A 9 -8.58 15.65 6.30
CA ALA A 9 -8.77 14.21 6.43
C ALA A 9 -8.07 13.42 5.30
N VAL A 10 -8.19 13.87 4.05
CA VAL A 10 -7.50 13.24 2.92
C VAL A 10 -5.98 13.27 3.12
N ARG A 11 -5.41 14.42 3.51
CA ARG A 11 -3.96 14.53 3.75
C ARG A 11 -3.48 13.60 4.86
N ILE A 12 -4.25 13.50 5.95
CA ILE A 12 -3.93 12.58 7.06
C ILE A 12 -3.98 11.13 6.58
N LEU A 13 -5.01 10.75 5.81
CA LEU A 13 -5.12 9.40 5.24
C LEU A 13 -3.95 9.06 4.32
N ARG A 14 -3.45 10.01 3.52
CA ARG A 14 -2.25 9.83 2.69
C ARG A 14 -0.98 9.60 3.52
N ILE A 15 -0.83 10.31 4.64
CA ILE A 15 0.30 10.12 5.55
C ILE A 15 0.23 8.73 6.18
N ILE A 16 -0.96 8.32 6.64
CA ILE A 16 -1.18 6.98 7.18
C ILE A 16 -0.84 5.91 6.13
N GLN A 17 -1.28 6.10 4.89
CA GLN A 17 -0.97 5.23 3.76
C GLN A 17 0.55 5.11 3.54
N ALA A 18 1.26 6.24 3.54
CA ALA A 18 2.72 6.25 3.42
C ALA A 18 3.40 5.45 4.54
N ILE A 19 2.96 5.63 5.79
CA ILE A 19 3.53 4.96 6.96
C ILE A 19 3.34 3.45 6.86
N PHE A 20 2.12 3.00 6.57
CA PHE A 20 1.82 1.58 6.43
C PHE A 20 2.56 0.95 5.24
N ALA A 21 2.64 1.65 4.09
CA ALA A 21 3.42 1.19 2.94
C ALA A 21 4.91 0.98 3.29
N VAL A 22 5.51 1.89 4.08
CA VAL A 22 6.91 1.77 4.55
C VAL A 22 7.06 0.62 5.55
N ILE A 23 6.11 0.44 6.46
CA ILE A 23 6.12 -0.69 7.41
C ILE A 23 6.08 -2.01 6.66
N VAL A 24 5.18 -2.16 5.69
CA VAL A 24 5.10 -3.36 4.85
C VAL A 24 6.37 -3.56 4.02
N LEU A 25 6.94 -2.48 3.47
CA LEU A 25 8.21 -2.56 2.74
C LEU A 25 9.34 -3.08 3.64
N GLY A 26 9.43 -2.58 4.87
CA GLY A 26 10.45 -3.01 5.82
C GLY A 26 10.29 -4.47 6.26
N THR A 27 9.07 -4.91 6.57
CA THR A 27 8.81 -6.30 6.98
C THR A 27 9.04 -7.27 5.82
N THR A 28 8.54 -6.95 4.62
CA THR A 28 8.72 -7.80 3.43
C THR A 28 10.16 -7.82 2.93
N ALA A 29 10.89 -6.70 3.01
CA ALA A 29 12.32 -6.66 2.70
C ALA A 29 13.15 -7.48 3.71
N TYR A 30 12.80 -7.45 5.00
CA TYR A 30 13.43 -8.32 6.00
C TYR A 30 13.21 -9.81 5.68
N VAL A 31 11.98 -10.20 5.33
CA VAL A 31 11.67 -11.57 4.90
C VAL A 31 12.46 -11.92 3.63
N ALA A 32 12.50 -11.05 2.63
CA ALA A 32 13.26 -11.28 1.41
C ALA A 32 14.76 -11.47 1.69
N ASN A 33 15.35 -10.62 2.52
CA ASN A 33 16.77 -10.71 2.92
C ASN A 33 17.06 -12.00 3.69
N TRP A 34 16.13 -12.48 4.51
CA TRP A 34 16.26 -13.76 5.20
C TRP A 34 16.32 -14.93 4.22
N TRP A 35 15.43 -14.92 3.21
CA TRP A 35 15.43 -15.94 2.15
C TRP A 35 16.74 -15.95 1.36
N THR A 36 17.32 -14.78 1.06
CA THR A 36 18.60 -14.69 0.34
C THR A 36 19.82 -14.99 1.21
N SER A 37 19.77 -14.73 2.52
CA SER A 37 20.93 -14.83 3.42
C SER A 37 21.08 -16.19 4.10
N GLN A 38 19.98 -16.89 4.39
CA GLN A 38 20.03 -18.11 5.23
C GLN A 38 20.33 -19.40 4.48
N ARG A 39 20.09 -19.46 3.18
CA ARG A 39 20.38 -20.65 2.38
C ARG A 39 21.22 -20.25 1.18
N GLY A 40 22.54 -20.30 1.37
CA GLY A 40 23.48 -20.22 0.26
C GLY A 40 23.01 -21.16 -0.86
N TRP A 41 22.87 -20.59 -2.06
CA TRP A 41 22.56 -21.27 -3.32
C TRP A 41 21.11 -21.74 -3.53
N HIS A 42 20.18 -20.82 -3.85
CA HIS A 42 18.86 -21.06 -4.52
C HIS A 42 17.58 -21.09 -3.67
N ALA A 43 17.50 -20.35 -2.56
CA ALA A 43 16.20 -20.04 -1.96
C ALA A 43 15.64 -18.74 -2.60
N SER A 44 14.97 -18.87 -3.76
CA SER A 44 14.30 -17.73 -4.40
C SER A 44 13.26 -17.12 -3.47
N THR A 45 13.19 -15.79 -3.41
CA THR A 45 12.16 -15.08 -2.65
C THR A 45 10.77 -15.48 -3.15
N PRO A 46 9.80 -15.80 -2.26
CA PRO A 46 8.43 -16.10 -2.66
C PRO A 46 7.82 -14.96 -3.48
N SER A 47 7.04 -15.28 -4.50
CA SER A 47 6.41 -14.31 -5.40
C SER A 47 5.48 -13.34 -4.66
N GLU A 48 4.85 -13.79 -3.58
CA GLU A 48 3.92 -13.01 -2.75
C GLU A 48 4.67 -11.89 -2.00
N ILE A 49 5.87 -12.20 -1.49
CA ILE A 49 6.74 -11.22 -0.82
C ILE A 49 7.27 -10.20 -1.83
N ALA A 50 7.74 -10.67 -2.99
CA ALA A 50 8.20 -9.80 -4.07
C ALA A 50 7.08 -8.88 -4.58
N PHE A 51 5.85 -9.40 -4.68
CA PHE A 51 4.69 -8.61 -5.05
C PHE A 51 4.39 -7.52 -4.03
N LEU A 52 4.37 -7.82 -2.72
CA LEU A 52 4.14 -6.79 -1.70
C LEU A 52 5.24 -5.72 -1.67
N ILE A 53 6.50 -6.06 -1.92
CA ILE A 53 7.57 -5.08 -2.10
C ILE A 53 7.25 -4.15 -3.28
N PHE A 54 6.86 -4.72 -4.42
CA PHE A 54 6.42 -3.93 -5.58
C PHE A 54 5.23 -3.03 -5.24
N VAL A 55 4.20 -3.56 -4.57
CA VAL A 55 3.00 -2.79 -4.19
C VAL A 55 3.36 -1.64 -3.24
N SER A 56 4.24 -1.87 -2.25
CA SER A 56 4.74 -0.81 -1.37
C SER A 56 5.46 0.29 -2.16
N VAL A 57 6.38 -0.06 -3.05
CA VAL A 57 7.12 0.93 -3.87
C VAL A 57 6.17 1.67 -4.81
N TRP A 58 5.26 0.95 -5.48
CA TRP A 58 4.21 1.53 -6.30
C TRP A 58 3.39 2.56 -5.52
N THR A 59 2.99 2.22 -4.29
CA THR A 59 2.19 3.10 -3.43
C THR A 59 2.95 4.36 -3.08
N LEU A 60 4.24 4.27 -2.77
CA LEU A 60 5.08 5.45 -2.53
C LEU A 60 5.17 6.36 -3.77
N LEU A 61 5.34 5.78 -4.96
CA LEU A 61 5.33 6.54 -6.22
C LEU A 61 3.96 7.17 -6.51
N ALA A 62 2.88 6.42 -6.30
CA ALA A 62 1.51 6.91 -6.43
C ALA A 62 1.24 8.08 -5.47
N LEU A 63 1.68 8.00 -4.22
CA LEU A 63 1.55 9.08 -3.25
C LEU A 63 2.33 10.34 -3.67
N VAL A 64 3.55 10.19 -4.18
CA VAL A 64 4.31 11.32 -4.74
C VAL A 64 3.54 12.00 -5.87
N TYR A 65 3.00 11.22 -6.81
CA TYR A 65 2.16 11.75 -7.89
C TYR A 65 0.94 12.49 -7.34
N LEU A 66 0.24 11.91 -6.36
CA LEU A 66 -0.97 12.48 -5.76
C LEU A 66 -0.71 13.74 -4.91
N VAL A 67 0.51 13.98 -4.44
CA VAL A 67 0.90 15.22 -3.74
C VAL A 67 1.36 16.29 -4.73
N VAL A 68 2.14 15.92 -5.74
CA VAL A 68 2.70 16.88 -6.71
C VAL A 68 1.62 17.47 -7.63
N VAL A 69 0.68 16.65 -8.10
CA VAL A 69 -0.40 17.09 -9.02
C VAL A 69 -1.25 18.24 -8.45
N PRO A 70 -1.84 18.15 -7.24
CA PRO A 70 -2.61 19.24 -6.67
C PRO A 70 -1.75 20.46 -6.30
N TRP A 71 -0.43 20.30 -6.14
CA TRP A 71 0.48 21.40 -5.83
C TRP A 71 0.79 22.26 -7.06
N GLN A 72 0.96 21.63 -8.23
CA GLN A 72 1.35 22.32 -9.47
C GLN A 72 0.17 22.72 -10.37
N PHE A 73 -0.95 21.99 -10.34
CA PHE A 73 -2.03 22.11 -11.33
C PHE A 73 -3.40 22.34 -10.69
N SER A 74 -3.50 23.24 -9.71
CA SER A 74 -4.76 23.54 -9.00
C SER A 74 -5.89 24.08 -9.89
N GLN A 75 -5.61 24.48 -11.14
CA GLN A 75 -6.54 25.19 -12.02
C GLN A 75 -7.20 24.33 -13.13
N THR A 76 -6.69 23.14 -13.46
CA THR A 76 -7.22 22.29 -14.54
C THR A 76 -7.91 21.04 -13.97
N GLN A 77 -9.11 21.23 -13.43
CA GLN A 77 -9.79 20.21 -12.60
C GLN A 77 -10.33 18.98 -13.35
N ALA A 78 -10.68 19.07 -14.64
CA ALA A 78 -11.47 18.02 -15.29
C ALA A 78 -10.68 16.82 -15.85
N ALA A 79 -9.47 17.04 -16.38
CA ALA A 79 -8.70 15.97 -17.05
C ALA A 79 -7.93 15.06 -16.08
N HIS A 80 -7.57 15.56 -14.90
CA HIS A 80 -6.76 14.81 -13.92
C HIS A 80 -7.56 13.95 -12.95
N ILE A 81 -8.88 14.13 -12.87
CA ILE A 81 -9.76 13.35 -11.98
C ILE A 81 -9.70 11.86 -12.33
N PHE A 82 -9.83 11.50 -13.61
CA PHE A 82 -9.78 10.11 -14.02
C PHE A 82 -8.43 9.47 -13.72
N ALA A 83 -7.32 10.19 -13.95
CA ALA A 83 -5.98 9.70 -13.66
C ALA A 83 -5.79 9.45 -12.15
N ILE A 84 -6.22 10.37 -11.31
CA ILE A 84 -6.13 10.24 -9.84
C ILE A 84 -6.96 9.05 -9.36
N THR A 85 -8.22 8.96 -9.78
CA THR A 85 -9.11 7.85 -9.38
C THR A 85 -8.59 6.50 -9.87
N VAL A 86 -8.02 6.43 -11.08
CA VAL A 86 -7.44 5.17 -11.61
C VAL A 86 -6.21 4.77 -10.79
N VAL A 87 -5.29 5.69 -10.50
CA VAL A 87 -4.08 5.39 -9.70
C VAL A 87 -4.46 4.83 -8.34
N GLU A 88 -5.48 5.40 -7.70
CA GLU A 88 -5.96 4.89 -6.42
C GLU A 88 -6.67 3.55 -6.53
N GLY A 89 -7.54 3.37 -7.53
CA GLY A 89 -8.22 2.10 -7.76
C GLY A 89 -7.22 0.96 -8.00
N VAL A 90 -6.20 1.21 -8.82
CA VAL A 90 -5.11 0.26 -9.07
C VAL A 90 -4.35 -0.06 -7.77
N THR A 91 -4.03 0.97 -6.98
CA THR A 91 -3.33 0.80 -5.70
C THR A 91 -4.16 -0.05 -4.73
N MET A 92 -5.47 0.17 -4.65
CA MET A 92 -6.36 -0.66 -3.84
C MET A 92 -6.42 -2.11 -4.31
N LEU A 93 -6.49 -2.36 -5.63
CA LEU A 93 -6.49 -3.71 -6.18
C LEU A 93 -5.19 -4.45 -5.86
N PHE A 94 -4.05 -3.75 -5.95
CA PHE A 94 -2.75 -4.30 -5.61
C PHE A 94 -2.63 -4.66 -4.13
N TRP A 95 -3.07 -3.78 -3.23
CA TRP A 95 -3.09 -4.09 -1.79
C TRP A 95 -4.02 -5.26 -1.47
N PHE A 96 -5.21 -5.28 -2.07
CA PHE A 96 -6.19 -6.36 -1.91
C PHE A 96 -5.61 -7.73 -2.30
N ALA A 97 -5.04 -7.80 -3.50
CA ALA A 97 -4.41 -9.03 -3.98
C ALA A 97 -3.20 -9.42 -3.13
N GLY A 98 -2.41 -8.44 -2.68
CA GLY A 98 -1.15 -8.67 -1.99
C GLY A 98 -1.33 -9.26 -0.60
N PHE A 99 -2.23 -8.70 0.21
CA PHE A 99 -2.45 -9.25 1.55
C PHE A 99 -3.12 -10.63 1.50
N ILE A 100 -4.02 -10.87 0.54
CA ILE A 100 -4.68 -12.18 0.38
C ILE A 100 -3.66 -13.23 -0.07
N ALA A 101 -2.83 -12.92 -1.06
CA ALA A 101 -1.79 -13.83 -1.53
C ALA A 101 -0.85 -14.23 -0.40
N LEU A 102 -0.39 -13.25 0.40
CA LEU A 102 0.48 -13.54 1.55
C LEU A 102 -0.26 -14.31 2.65
N ALA A 103 -1.55 -14.03 2.89
CA ALA A 103 -2.36 -14.75 3.88
C ALA A 103 -2.50 -16.24 3.51
N VAL A 104 -2.88 -16.53 2.26
CA VAL A 104 -3.04 -17.91 1.77
C VAL A 104 -1.71 -18.66 1.83
N TRP A 105 -0.61 -18.04 1.39
CA TRP A 105 0.72 -18.62 1.47
C TRP A 105 1.14 -18.98 2.89
N LEU A 106 0.72 -18.17 3.88
CA LEU A 106 1.02 -18.38 5.29
C LEU A 106 0.09 -19.38 5.96
N SER A 107 -1.14 -19.55 5.47
CA SER A 107 -2.09 -20.56 5.96
C SER A 107 -1.71 -21.98 5.55
N ASP A 108 -1.03 -22.15 4.42
CA ASP A 108 -0.61 -23.45 3.89
C ASP A 108 0.68 -23.98 4.54
N ARG A 109 1.28 -23.23 5.48
CA ARG A 109 2.59 -23.55 6.07
C ARG A 109 2.62 -23.28 7.57
N ASP A 110 3.01 -24.30 8.33
CA ASP A 110 3.39 -24.10 9.74
C ASP A 110 4.70 -23.33 9.79
N CYS A 111 4.61 -22.06 10.18
CA CYS A 111 5.77 -21.20 10.28
C CYS A 111 5.97 -20.62 11.68
N TYR A 112 7.19 -20.76 12.18
CA TYR A 112 7.62 -20.33 13.51
C TYR A 112 8.85 -19.39 13.42
N GLY A 113 8.95 -18.47 14.37
CA GLY A 113 10.07 -17.53 14.48
C GLY A 113 9.82 -16.11 13.95
N ASN A 114 10.84 -15.27 14.08
CA ASN A 114 10.72 -13.82 13.84
C ASN A 114 10.34 -13.45 12.41
N VAL A 115 10.75 -14.24 11.43
CA VAL A 115 10.50 -13.99 10.00
C VAL A 115 9.03 -14.17 9.66
N CYS A 116 8.37 -15.15 10.26
CA CYS A 116 6.94 -15.33 10.05
C CYS A 116 6.10 -14.38 10.89
N SER A 117 6.56 -13.97 12.07
CA SER A 117 5.95 -12.83 12.75
C SER A 117 5.99 -11.57 11.88
N SER A 118 7.12 -11.33 11.21
CA SER A 118 7.28 -10.23 10.25
C SER A 118 6.36 -10.37 9.04
N ALA A 119 6.26 -11.57 8.45
CA ALA A 119 5.32 -11.84 7.35
C ALA A 119 3.86 -11.62 7.77
N ARG A 120 3.45 -12.10 8.96
CA ARG A 120 2.11 -11.85 9.52
C ARG A 120 1.83 -10.35 9.69
N ALA A 121 2.81 -9.62 10.21
CA ALA A 121 2.70 -8.17 10.32
C ALA A 121 2.51 -7.53 8.93
N GLY A 122 3.30 -7.94 7.93
CA GLY A 122 3.13 -7.51 6.54
C GLY A 122 1.72 -7.75 5.99
N THR A 123 1.13 -8.92 6.26
CA THR A 123 -0.26 -9.24 5.88
C THR A 123 -1.27 -8.29 6.54
N ILE A 124 -1.15 -8.08 7.86
CA ILE A 124 -2.10 -7.26 8.63
C ILE A 124 -2.01 -5.78 8.20
N PHE A 125 -0.80 -5.24 8.11
CA PHE A 125 -0.60 -3.86 7.65
C PHE A 125 -1.02 -3.67 6.19
N GLY A 126 -0.86 -4.68 5.32
CA GLY A 126 -1.40 -4.64 3.96
C GLY A 126 -2.92 -4.59 3.92
N ALA A 127 -3.61 -5.28 4.84
CA ALA A 127 -5.07 -5.20 4.97
C ALA A 127 -5.52 -3.82 5.49
N PHE A 128 -4.81 -3.24 6.45
CA PHE A 128 -5.07 -1.88 6.91
C PHE A 128 -4.84 -0.83 5.82
N GLU A 129 -3.83 -1.03 4.99
CA GLU A 129 -3.56 -0.15 3.86
C GLU A 129 -4.68 -0.20 2.81
N TRP A 130 -5.17 -1.39 2.50
CA TRP A 130 -6.35 -1.56 1.66
C TRP A 130 -7.58 -0.85 2.23
N TYR A 131 -7.83 -1.00 3.54
CA TYR A 131 -8.93 -0.33 4.22
C TYR A 131 -8.79 1.19 4.22
N ALA A 132 -7.57 1.71 4.41
CA ALA A 132 -7.29 3.14 4.33
C ALA A 132 -7.59 3.69 2.92
N GLY A 133 -7.25 2.94 1.86
CA GLY A 133 -7.65 3.25 0.49
C GLY A 133 -9.16 3.29 0.30
N LEU A 134 -9.87 2.29 0.82
CA LEU A 134 -11.33 2.21 0.74
C LEU A 134 -12.01 3.37 1.46
N ALA A 135 -11.49 3.77 2.61
CA ALA A 135 -12.00 4.91 3.37
C ALA A 135 -11.71 6.26 2.68
N CYS A 136 -10.62 6.35 1.92
CA CYS A 136 -10.24 7.58 1.22
C CYS A 136 -11.19 7.88 0.04
N ALA A 137 -11.53 6.87 -0.77
CA ALA A 137 -12.37 6.98 -1.97
C ALA A 137 -13.68 7.80 -1.79
N PRO A 138 -14.54 7.51 -0.80
CA PRO A 138 -15.79 8.27 -0.60
C PRO A 138 -15.55 9.70 -0.09
N VAL A 139 -14.45 9.96 0.60
CA VAL A 139 -14.10 11.31 1.07
C VAL A 139 -13.71 12.20 -0.10
N MET A 140 -12.96 11.66 -1.07
CA MET A 140 -12.60 12.40 -2.30
C MET A 140 -13.80 12.60 -3.23
N ALA A 141 -14.71 11.63 -3.31
CA ALA A 141 -15.96 11.80 -4.06
C ALA A 141 -16.81 12.97 -3.52
N LYS A 142 -16.81 13.17 -2.20
CA LYS A 142 -17.54 14.28 -1.55
C LYS A 142 -16.81 15.62 -1.58
N SER A 143 -15.48 15.66 -1.72
CA SER A 143 -14.74 16.92 -1.81
C SER A 143 -14.79 17.57 -3.20
N ASN A 144 -15.23 16.82 -4.21
CA ASN A 144 -15.34 17.25 -5.61
C ASN A 144 -16.78 17.58 -6.03
N LEU A 145 -17.74 17.55 -5.10
CA LEU A 145 -19.13 18.02 -5.24
C LEU A 145 -19.35 19.23 -4.31
#